data_AF-A0A1G0ICX4-F1
#
_entry.id   AF-A0A1G0ICX4-F1
#
_cell.length_a   1.000
_cell.length_b   1.000
_cell.length_c   1.000
_cell.angle_alpha   90.00
_cell.angle_beta   90.00
_cell.angle_gamma   90.00
#
_symmetry.space_group_name_H-M   'P 1'
#
loop_
_entity.id
_entity.type
_entity.pdbx_description
1 polymer ?
#
loop_
_entity_poly.entity_id
_entity_poly.type
_entity_poly.pdbx_seq_one_letter_code
_entity_poly.pdbx_strand_id
1 'polypeptide(L)'
;MKNIFTEHPDSLNESYFHHFYFAWKFGFQLLGCGLACILHGIFPFIFQKTGSNLIFKMTHDFVNRSAVVEDRMLQLSKSLETKISSCQTNAAGS
;
A
#
# COMPACT_ATOMS: atom_id res chain seq x y z
N MET A 1 2.56 -25.62 8.10
CA MET A 1 2.34 -24.93 6.81
C MET A 1 2.11 -23.46 7.11
N LYS A 2 2.87 -22.58 6.47
CA LYS A 2 2.87 -21.15 6.76
C LYS A 2 1.63 -20.52 6.11
N ASN A 3 0.59 -20.28 6.90
CA ASN A 3 -0.67 -19.70 6.43
C ASN A 3 -0.46 -18.21 6.19
N ILE A 4 -0.29 -17.85 4.92
CA ILE A 4 -0.22 -16.46 4.41
C ILE A 4 -1.46 -15.61 4.76
N PHE A 5 -2.50 -16.24 5.32
CA PHE A 5 -3.75 -15.59 5.74
C PHE A 5 -3.80 -15.22 7.24
N THR A 6 -2.88 -15.70 8.08
CA THR A 6 -2.97 -15.56 9.55
C THR A 6 -1.77 -14.89 10.23
N GLU A 7 -0.66 -14.61 9.54
CA GLU A 7 0.52 -14.04 10.22
C GLU A 7 0.51 -12.50 10.30
N HIS A 8 -0.48 -11.81 9.70
CA HIS A 8 -0.56 -10.33 9.74
C HIS A 8 -1.97 -9.70 9.65
N PRO A 9 -3.05 -10.36 10.13
CA PRO A 9 -4.16 -9.59 10.69
C PRO A 9 -4.74 -10.27 11.94
N ASP A 10 -3.96 -10.35 13.02
CA ASP A 10 -4.54 -10.57 14.36
C ASP A 10 -5.14 -9.28 14.97
N SER A 11 -5.13 -8.18 14.21
CA SER A 11 -5.74 -6.92 14.60
C SER A 11 -6.87 -6.57 13.65
N LEU A 12 -8.10 -6.96 14.01
CA LEU A 12 -9.34 -6.18 13.88
C LEU A 12 -10.52 -7.13 13.63
N ASN A 13 -11.49 -7.11 14.53
CA ASN A 13 -12.79 -7.78 14.42
C ASN A 13 -13.66 -7.16 13.28
N GLU A 14 -13.12 -6.93 12.09
CA GLU A 14 -13.86 -6.43 10.94
C GLU A 14 -14.32 -7.57 10.04
N SER A 15 -15.57 -7.49 9.61
CA SER A 15 -16.19 -8.53 8.79
C SER A 15 -15.49 -8.64 7.43
N TYR A 16 -15.26 -9.86 6.95
CA TYR A 16 -14.80 -10.15 5.58
C TYR A 16 -15.55 -9.31 4.52
N PHE A 17 -16.82 -9.00 4.78
CA PHE A 17 -17.65 -8.09 4.00
C PHE A 17 -17.09 -6.67 3.84
N HIS A 18 -16.47 -6.08 4.87
CA HIS A 18 -15.86 -4.75 4.78
C HIS A 18 -14.65 -4.77 3.83
N HIS A 19 -13.82 -5.81 3.95
CA HIS A 19 -12.66 -6.01 3.07
C HIS A 19 -13.09 -6.29 1.63
N PHE A 20 -14.12 -7.13 1.45
CA PHE A 20 -14.70 -7.44 0.15
C PHE A 20 -15.32 -6.20 -0.51
N TYR A 21 -16.11 -5.42 0.23
CA TYR A 21 -16.72 -4.18 -0.26
C TYR A 21 -15.67 -3.14 -0.65
N PHE A 22 -14.62 -2.97 0.16
CA PHE A 22 -13.51 -2.09 -0.17
C PHE A 22 -12.78 -2.55 -1.44
N ALA A 23 -12.46 -3.85 -1.55
CA ALA A 23 -11.81 -4.40 -2.74
C ALA A 23 -12.67 -4.24 -4.00
N TRP A 24 -13.99 -4.48 -3.91
CA TRP A 24 -14.93 -4.27 -5.02
C TRP A 24 -15.01 -2.80 -5.42
N LYS A 25 -15.18 -1.89 -4.45
CA LYS A 25 -15.22 -0.45 -4.70
C LYS A 25 -13.92 0.04 -5.35
N PHE A 26 -12.78 -0.40 -4.83
CA PHE A 26 -11.47 -0.07 -5.38
C PHE A 26 -11.32 -0.59 -6.81
N GLY A 27 -11.74 -1.83 -7.08
CA GLY A 27 -11.72 -2.43 -8.41
C GLY A 27 -12.53 -1.64 -9.44
N PHE A 28 -13.77 -1.23 -9.10
CA PHE A 28 -14.60 -0.42 -10.01
C PHE A 28 -14.00 0.96 -10.28
N GLN A 29 -13.43 1.60 -9.26
CA GLN A 29 -12.75 2.88 -9.45
C GLN A 29 -11.52 2.74 -10.36
N LEU A 30 -10.78 1.62 -10.25
CA LEU A 30 -9.61 1.35 -11.07
C LEU A 30 -10.02 1.11 -12.53
N LEU A 31 -11.12 0.38 -12.72
CA LEU A 31 -11.70 0.11 -14.04
C LEU A 31 -12.17 1.41 -14.71
N GLY A 32 -12.87 2.26 -13.97
CA GLY A 32 -13.29 3.58 -14.44
C GLY A 32 -12.10 4.49 -14.77
N CYS A 33 -11.04 4.45 -13.96
CA CYS A 33 -9.83 5.22 -14.21
C CYS A 33 -9.05 4.70 -15.43
N GLY A 34 -8.96 3.38 -15.60
CA GLY A 34 -8.35 2.76 -16.78
C GLY A 34 -9.11 3.10 -18.06
N LEU A 35 -10.45 3.03 -18.03
CA LEU A 35 -11.28 3.46 -19.15
C LEU A 35 -11.10 4.95 -19.46
N ALA A 36 -11.03 5.80 -18.43
CA ALA A 36 -10.74 7.23 -18.60
C ALA A 36 -9.35 7.48 -19.22
N CYS A 37 -8.33 6.71 -18.84
CA CYS A 37 -7.01 6.79 -19.47
C CYS A 37 -7.01 6.34 -20.93
N ILE A 38 -7.76 5.29 -21.27
CA ILE A 38 -7.93 4.84 -22.67
C ILE A 38 -8.62 5.93 -23.49
N LEU A 39 -9.73 6.47 -22.97
CA LEU A 39 -10.46 7.57 -23.63
C LEU A 39 -9.59 8.82 -23.75
N HIS A 40 -8.75 9.12 -22.75
CA HIS A 40 -7.79 10.21 -22.80
C HIS A 40 -6.72 9.99 -23.87
N GLY A 41 -6.23 8.76 -24.04
CA GLY A 41 -5.31 8.41 -25.12
C GLY A 41 -5.91 8.59 -26.53
N ILE A 42 -7.23 8.42 -26.66
CA ILE A 42 -7.97 8.64 -27.90
C ILE A 42 -8.34 10.12 -28.09
N PHE A 43 -8.72 10.80 -27.00
CA PHE A 43 -9.10 12.20 -26.96
C PHE A 43 -8.29 12.93 -25.89
N PRO A 44 -7.10 13.47 -26.23
CA PRO A 44 -6.14 14.06 -25.28
C PRO A 44 -6.66 15.30 -24.53
N PHE A 45 -7.84 15.80 -24.89
CA PHE A 45 -8.46 16.99 -24.32
C PHE A 45 -9.47 16.69 -23.21
N ILE A 46 -9.89 15.43 -23.05
CA ILE A 46 -10.89 15.03 -22.07
C ILE A 46 -10.17 14.32 -20.91
N PHE A 47 -10.35 14.78 -19.68
CA PHE A 47 -9.82 14.17 -18.44
C PHE A 47 -8.32 14.34 -18.08
N GLN A 48 -7.61 15.33 -18.66
CA GLN A 48 -6.17 15.54 -18.38
C GLN A 48 -5.81 15.67 -16.89
N LYS A 49 -6.69 16.28 -16.07
CA LYS A 49 -6.46 16.42 -14.61
C LYS A 49 -7.19 15.37 -13.77
N THR A 50 -8.19 14.70 -14.34
CA THR A 50 -9.06 13.80 -13.59
C THR A 50 -8.43 12.41 -13.46
N GLY A 51 -7.75 11.91 -14.50
CA GLY A 51 -7.10 10.61 -14.47
C GLY A 51 -6.00 10.53 -13.39
N SER A 52 -5.01 11.43 -13.47
CA SER A 52 -3.88 11.43 -12.54
C SER A 52 -4.30 11.69 -11.09
N ASN A 53 -5.21 12.64 -10.84
CA ASN A 53 -5.70 12.91 -9.48
C ASN A 53 -6.48 11.72 -8.90
N LEU A 54 -7.25 11.00 -9.73
CA LEU A 54 -8.00 9.85 -9.28
C LEU A 54 -7.06 8.68 -8.95
N ILE A 55 -6.08 8.38 -9.80
CA ILE A 55 -5.05 7.36 -9.52
C ILE A 55 -4.27 7.71 -8.26
N PHE A 56 -3.86 8.98 -8.10
CA PHE A 56 -3.08 9.40 -6.94
C PHE A 56 -3.90 9.26 -5.65
N LYS A 57 -5.16 9.70 -5.67
CA LYS A 57 -6.08 9.53 -4.54
C LYS A 57 -6.32 8.06 -4.21
N MET A 58 -6.55 7.21 -5.22
CA MET A 58 -6.73 5.77 -5.03
C MET A 58 -5.48 5.11 -4.48
N THR A 59 -4.32 5.44 -5.01
CA THR A 59 -3.02 4.94 -4.54
C THR A 59 -2.78 5.35 -3.10
N HIS A 60 -3.09 6.60 -2.76
CA HIS A 60 -2.99 7.11 -1.39
C HIS A 60 -3.91 6.33 -0.45
N ASP A 61 -5.18 6.15 -0.80
CA ASP A 61 -6.16 5.42 0.01
C ASP A 61 -5.78 3.93 0.18
N PHE A 62 -5.18 3.32 -0.85
CA PHE A 62 -4.68 1.94 -0.81
C PHE A 62 -3.44 1.81 0.07
N VAL A 63 -2.44 2.69 -0.11
CA VAL A 63 -1.20 2.71 0.69
C VAL A 63 -1.52 2.94 2.16
N ASN A 64 -2.44 3.86 2.47
CA ASN A 64 -2.87 4.16 3.84
C ASN A 64 -3.61 2.99 4.52
N ARG A 65 -4.07 1.99 3.76
CA ARG A 65 -4.71 0.76 4.27
C ARG A 65 -3.82 -0.48 4.13
N SER A 66 -2.64 -0.35 3.52
CA SER A 66 -1.77 -1.48 3.23
C SER A 66 -0.94 -1.85 4.46
N ALA A 67 -1.37 -2.89 5.17
CA ALA A 67 -0.59 -3.50 6.25
C ALA A 67 0.84 -3.89 5.82
N VAL A 68 1.04 -4.17 4.52
CA VAL A 68 2.35 -4.48 3.94
C VAL A 68 3.32 -3.29 4.01
N VAL A 69 2.82 -2.04 3.95
CA VAL A 69 3.65 -0.85 4.07
C VAL A 69 4.11 -0.68 5.51
N GLU A 70 3.20 -0.83 6.48
CA GLU A 70 3.54 -0.81 7.91
C GLU A 70 4.59 -1.87 8.24
N ASP A 71 4.42 -3.10 7.73
CA ASP A 71 5.32 -4.20 8.01
C ASP A 71 6.74 -3.97 7.46
N ARG A 72 6.85 -3.39 6.27
CA ARG A 72 8.15 -2.95 5.72
C ARG A 72 8.79 -1.82 6.52
N MET A 73 8.01 -0.89 7.06
CA MET A 73 8.54 0.17 7.92
C MET A 73 9.09 -0.39 9.24
N LEU A 74 8.39 -1.37 9.83
CA LEU A 74 8.85 -2.07 11.04
C LEU A 74 10.12 -2.90 10.77
N GLN A 75 10.21 -3.56 9.62
CA GLN A 75 11.45 -4.25 9.23
C GLN A 75 12.61 -3.27 9.03
N LEU A 76 12.34 -2.11 8.43
CA LEU A 76 13.35 -1.08 8.20
C LEU A 76 13.88 -0.51 9.51
N SER A 77 13.01 -0.19 10.47
CA SER A 77 13.43 0.33 11.79
C SER A 77 14.29 -0.70 12.52
N LYS A 78 13.88 -1.97 12.53
CA LYS A 78 14.64 -3.07 13.14
C LYS A 78 16.01 -3.26 12.49
N SER A 79 16.08 -3.17 11.16
CA SER A 79 17.35 -3.23 10.44
C SER A 79 18.26 -2.03 10.77
N LEU A 80 17.68 -0.86 10.99
CA LEU A 80 18.43 0.35 11.36
C LEU A 80 19.00 0.21 12.78
N GLU A 81 18.19 -0.22 13.74
CA GLU A 81 18.60 -0.48 15.13
C GLU A 81 19.71 -1.51 15.20
N THR A 82 19.58 -2.61 14.44
CA THR A 82 20.61 -3.66 14.37
C THR A 82 21.94 -3.09 13.86
N LYS A 83 21.89 -2.25 12.81
CA LYS A 83 23.10 -1.62 12.26
C LYS A 83 23.72 -0.64 13.26
N ILE A 84 22.92 0.19 13.91
CA ILE A 84 23.39 1.13 14.94
C ILE A 84 24.04 0.37 16.10
N SER A 85 23.40 -0.67 16.62
CA SER A 85 23.94 -1.51 17.70
C SER A 85 25.26 -2.17 17.32
N SER A 86 25.37 -2.72 16.09
CA SER A 86 26.62 -3.32 15.59
C SER A 86 27.76 -2.29 15.44
N CYS A 87 27.44 -1.04 15.13
CA CYS A 87 28.43 0.03 15.01
C CYS A 87 28.94 0.49 16.39
N GLN A 88 28.08 0.49 17.41
CA GLN A 88 28.45 0.83 18.78
C GLN A 88 29.34 -0.24 19.44
N THR A 89 29.07 -1.53 19.22
CA THR A 89 29.91 -2.61 19.76
C THR A 89 31.31 -2.64 19.13
N ASN A 90 31.43 -2.27 17.86
CA ASN A 90 32.72 -2.22 17.17
C ASN A 90 33.57 -0.99 17.55
N ALA A 91 32.94 0.09 18.03
CA ALA A 91 33.64 1.31 18.46
C ALA A 91 34.17 1.24 19.91
N ALA A 92 33.67 0.32 20.74
CA ALA A 92 34.11 0.15 22.14
C ALA A 92 35.21 -0.91 22.33
N GLY A 93 35.56 -1.66 21.26
CA GLY A 93 36.52 -2.77 21.29
C GLY A 93 37.87 -2.49 20.60
N SER A 94 38.16 -1.22 20.26
CA SER A 94 39.41 -0.78 19.64
C SER A 94 40.16 0.21 20.52
#